data_AF-A0A2V9HUX7-F1
#
_entry.id   AF-A0A2V9HUX7-F1
#
_cell.length_a   1.000
_cell.length_b   1.000
_cell.length_c   1.000
_cell.angle_alpha   90.00
_cell.angle_beta   90.00
_cell.angle_gamma   90.00
#
_symmetry.space_group_name_H-M   'P 1'
#
loop_
_entity.id
_entity.type
_entity.pdbx_description
1 polymer ?
#
loop_
_entity_poly.entity_id
_entity_poly.type
_entity_poly.pdbx_seq_one_letter_code
_entity_poly.pdbx_strand_id
1 'polypeptide(L)'
;MPFTVEEFRDLVRILEEKPEWRAELRRLVLTEELLSLPEQVAALRAETERRFQEMAATVDKLAREVARLGIGMGDLQRTQKRLVIDVADLKGERLERRYRERAPAYFGGLIRRARALTTEDLDELLEPAVDRGHLSEDEAKEVLYSDVVVRGRRREDDSEVYLVVEVSSGVGPGDVERAARRAEILSRSGVAALAVVAGERITADASRRAREMHVRQVTDGMARRPE
;
A
#
# COMPACT_ATOMS: atom_id res chain seq x y z
N MET A 1 -76.87 -46.12 -35.96
CA MET A 1 -76.98 -46.39 -37.40
C MET A 1 -75.61 -46.81 -37.90
N PRO A 2 -75.48 -47.94 -38.62
CA PRO A 2 -74.24 -48.24 -39.34
C PRO A 2 -74.08 -47.26 -40.51
N PHE A 3 -72.88 -46.72 -40.69
CA PHE A 3 -72.49 -45.92 -41.86
C PHE A 3 -71.35 -46.63 -42.57
N THR A 4 -71.25 -46.46 -43.88
CA THR A 4 -70.21 -47.07 -44.71
C THR A 4 -69.29 -45.97 -45.24
N VAL A 5 -67.98 -46.16 -45.13
CA VAL A 5 -66.96 -45.24 -45.66
C VAL A 5 -66.30 -45.95 -46.84
N GLU A 6 -66.45 -45.40 -48.05
CA GLU A 6 -65.81 -45.95 -49.25
C GLU A 6 -64.49 -45.22 -49.55
N GLU A 7 -64.42 -43.91 -49.29
CA GLU A 7 -63.20 -43.12 -49.40
C GLU A 7 -62.87 -42.36 -48.11
N PHE A 8 -61.57 -42.12 -47.86
CA PHE A 8 -61.12 -41.34 -46.70
C PHE A 8 -61.74 -39.93 -46.63
N ARG A 9 -62.10 -39.33 -47.78
CA ARG A 9 -62.76 -38.03 -47.85
C ARG A 9 -64.20 -38.05 -47.32
N ASP A 10 -64.89 -39.19 -47.42
CA ASP A 10 -66.24 -39.35 -46.88
C ASP A 10 -66.21 -39.32 -45.36
N LEU A 11 -65.18 -39.96 -44.75
CA LEU A 11 -64.93 -39.89 -43.32
C LEU A 11 -64.66 -38.44 -42.86
N VAL A 12 -63.86 -37.67 -43.61
CA VAL A 12 -63.60 -36.26 -43.28
C VAL A 12 -64.89 -35.44 -43.30
N ARG A 13 -65.73 -35.59 -44.33
CA ARG A 13 -67.01 -34.86 -44.45
C ARG A 13 -67.97 -35.19 -43.32
N ILE A 14 -68.08 -36.47 -42.95
CA ILE A 14 -68.91 -36.93 -41.83
C ILE A 14 -68.44 -36.32 -40.49
N LEU A 15 -67.12 -36.21 -40.28
CA LEU A 15 -66.55 -35.60 -39.07
C LEU A 15 -66.67 -34.06 -39.04
N GLU A 16 -66.81 -33.41 -40.19
CA GLU A 16 -67.12 -31.98 -40.27
C GLU A 16 -68.59 -31.70 -39.94
N GLU A 17 -69.51 -32.54 -40.43
CA GLU A 17 -70.95 -32.42 -40.19
C GLU A 17 -71.38 -32.83 -38.78
N LYS A 18 -70.60 -33.70 -38.10
CA LYS A 18 -70.89 -34.22 -36.76
C LYS A 18 -69.77 -33.92 -35.77
N PRO A 19 -69.82 -32.76 -35.08
CA PRO A 19 -68.81 -32.35 -34.10
C PRO A 19 -68.59 -33.38 -32.98
N GLU A 20 -69.65 -34.05 -32.52
CA GLU A 20 -69.58 -35.12 -31.52
C GLU A 20 -68.72 -36.31 -31.96
N TRP A 21 -68.86 -36.77 -33.21
CA TRP A 21 -68.09 -37.91 -33.74
C TRP A 21 -66.62 -37.53 -33.94
N ARG A 22 -66.36 -36.28 -34.30
CA ARG A 22 -64.99 -35.74 -34.36
C ARG A 22 -64.34 -35.66 -32.99
N ALA A 23 -65.09 -35.28 -31.95
CA ALA A 23 -64.60 -35.27 -30.58
C ALA A 23 -64.30 -36.69 -30.08
N GLU A 24 -65.16 -37.66 -30.40
CA GLU A 24 -64.99 -39.07 -30.03
C GLU A 24 -63.80 -39.71 -30.76
N LEU A 25 -63.71 -39.56 -32.08
CA LEU A 25 -62.55 -40.03 -32.87
C LEU A 25 -61.26 -39.38 -32.39
N ARG A 26 -61.29 -38.09 -32.03
CA ARG A 26 -60.13 -37.39 -31.45
C ARG A 26 -59.66 -38.05 -30.15
N ARG A 27 -60.57 -38.44 -29.25
CA ARG A 27 -60.24 -39.14 -27.99
C ARG A 27 -59.75 -40.57 -28.19
N LEU A 28 -60.22 -41.25 -29.24
CA LEU A 28 -59.78 -42.61 -29.57
C LEU A 28 -58.41 -42.65 -30.25
N VAL A 29 -58.10 -41.63 -31.08
CA VAL A 29 -56.83 -41.55 -31.83
C VAL A 29 -55.74 -40.80 -31.06
N LEU A 30 -56.11 -39.74 -30.33
CA LEU A 30 -55.22 -38.99 -29.45
C LEU A 30 -55.64 -39.26 -28.01
N THR A 31 -54.75 -39.87 -27.24
CA THR A 31 -54.96 -40.04 -25.80
C THR A 31 -55.15 -38.69 -25.12
N GLU A 32 -55.84 -38.67 -23.98
CA GLU A 32 -56.02 -37.43 -23.19
C GLU A 32 -54.67 -36.79 -22.80
N GLU A 33 -53.63 -37.61 -22.64
CA GLU A 33 -52.26 -37.17 -22.43
C GLU A 33 -51.74 -36.34 -23.62
N LEU A 34 -51.87 -36.84 -24.86
CA LEU A 34 -51.47 -36.11 -26.07
C LEU A 34 -52.28 -34.83 -26.28
N LEU A 35 -53.56 -34.81 -25.88
CA LEU A 35 -54.42 -33.62 -26.00
C LEU A 35 -54.07 -32.53 -24.98
N SER A 36 -53.56 -32.89 -23.80
CA SER A 36 -53.20 -31.94 -22.73
C SER A 36 -51.75 -31.45 -22.81
N LEU A 37 -50.88 -32.10 -23.60
CA LEU A 37 -49.48 -31.71 -23.78
C LEU A 37 -49.27 -30.21 -24.09
N PRO A 38 -50.03 -29.55 -24.99
CA PRO A 38 -49.82 -28.13 -25.29
C PRO A 38 -49.97 -27.23 -24.05
N GLU A 39 -50.96 -27.52 -23.20
CA GLU A 39 -51.20 -26.78 -21.96
C GLU A 39 -50.11 -27.07 -20.93
N GLN A 40 -49.70 -28.34 -20.79
CA GLN A 40 -48.59 -28.72 -19.90
C GLN A 40 -47.27 -28.05 -20.32
N VAL A 41 -46.97 -28.00 -21.63
CA VAL A 41 -45.79 -27.32 -22.17
C VAL A 41 -45.88 -25.81 -21.95
N ALA A 42 -47.06 -25.21 -22.14
CA ALA A 42 -47.26 -23.77 -21.87
C ALA A 42 -47.07 -23.43 -20.39
N ALA A 43 -47.61 -24.25 -19.49
CA ALA A 43 -47.44 -24.11 -18.04
C ALA A 43 -45.97 -24.25 -17.63
N LEU A 44 -45.27 -25.28 -18.12
CA LEU A 44 -43.85 -25.48 -17.86
C LEU A 44 -43.00 -24.31 -18.38
N ARG A 45 -43.30 -23.80 -19.58
CA ARG A 45 -42.62 -22.61 -20.14
C ARG A 45 -42.85 -21.38 -19.28
N ALA A 46 -44.08 -21.13 -18.83
CA ALA A 46 -44.39 -19.99 -17.98
C ALA A 46 -43.68 -20.08 -16.61
N GLU A 47 -43.64 -21.26 -16.00
CA GLU A 47 -42.92 -21.49 -14.75
C GLU A 47 -41.41 -21.31 -14.93
N THR A 48 -40.87 -21.85 -16.02
CA THR A 48 -39.44 -21.73 -16.37
C THR A 48 -39.05 -20.28 -16.59
N GLU A 49 -39.83 -19.54 -17.36
CA GLU A 49 -39.63 -18.10 -17.60
C GLU A 49 -39.66 -17.30 -16.29
N ARG A 50 -40.64 -17.59 -15.43
CA ARG A 50 -40.73 -16.95 -14.11
C ARG A 50 -39.47 -17.21 -13.27
N ARG A 51 -39.01 -18.46 -13.21
CA ARG A 51 -37.77 -18.82 -12.48
C ARG A 51 -36.54 -18.15 -13.08
N PHE A 52 -36.44 -18.06 -14.41
CA PHE A 52 -35.35 -17.34 -15.07
C PHE A 52 -35.34 -15.86 -14.74
N GLN A 53 -36.51 -15.21 -14.70
CA GLN A 53 -36.63 -13.80 -14.31
C GLN A 53 -36.24 -13.57 -12.85
N GLU A 54 -36.67 -14.46 -11.93
CA GLU A 54 -36.28 -14.42 -10.52
C GLU A 54 -34.76 -14.59 -10.34
N MET A 55 -34.15 -15.53 -11.09
CA MET A 55 -32.70 -15.74 -11.10
C MET A 55 -31.95 -14.53 -11.67
N ALA A 56 -32.42 -13.96 -12.79
CA ALA A 56 -31.80 -12.80 -13.41
C ALA A 56 -31.82 -11.58 -12.48
N ALA A 57 -32.94 -11.33 -11.79
CA ALA A 57 -33.04 -10.29 -10.78
C ALA A 57 -32.07 -10.51 -9.60
N THR A 58 -31.94 -11.76 -9.16
CA THR A 58 -30.99 -12.11 -8.08
C THR A 58 -29.54 -11.90 -8.50
N VAL A 59 -29.17 -12.29 -9.73
CA VAL A 59 -27.82 -12.08 -10.28
C VAL A 59 -27.51 -10.59 -10.43
N ASP A 60 -28.46 -9.79 -10.92
CA ASP A 60 -28.28 -8.33 -11.02
C ASP A 60 -28.09 -7.68 -9.64
N LYS A 61 -28.88 -8.09 -8.64
CA LYS A 61 -28.70 -7.62 -7.26
C LYS A 61 -27.31 -7.98 -6.72
N LEU A 62 -26.88 -9.23 -6.90
CA LEU A 62 -25.56 -9.68 -6.45
C LEU A 62 -24.44 -8.94 -7.17
N ALA A 63 -24.56 -8.70 -8.48
CA ALA A 63 -23.57 -7.94 -9.25
C ALA A 63 -23.41 -6.52 -8.71
N ARG A 64 -24.52 -5.86 -8.34
CA ARG A 64 -24.48 -4.53 -7.72
C ARG A 64 -23.84 -4.55 -6.34
N GLU A 65 -24.11 -5.56 -5.51
CA GLU A 65 -23.50 -5.70 -4.18
C GLU A 65 -21.98 -5.95 -4.29
N VAL A 66 -21.56 -6.83 -5.19
CA VAL A 66 -20.14 -7.10 -5.48
C VAL A 66 -19.44 -5.83 -5.98
N ALA A 67 -20.08 -5.04 -6.86
CA ALA A 67 -19.52 -3.78 -7.32
C ALA A 67 -19.30 -2.77 -6.18
N ARG A 68 -20.26 -2.66 -5.24
CA ARG A 68 -20.12 -1.79 -4.05
C ARG A 68 -18.99 -2.26 -3.13
N LEU A 69 -18.87 -3.57 -2.91
CA LEU A 69 -17.76 -4.14 -2.14
C LEU A 69 -16.41 -3.84 -2.80
N GLY A 70 -16.34 -3.91 -4.14
CA GLY A 70 -15.14 -3.55 -4.89
C GLY A 70 -14.69 -2.11 -4.66
N ILE A 71 -15.63 -1.16 -4.66
CA ILE A 71 -15.36 0.26 -4.37
C ILE A 71 -14.86 0.42 -2.92
N GLY A 72 -15.58 -0.17 -1.95
CA GLY A 72 -15.21 -0.08 -0.53
C GLY A 72 -13.85 -0.69 -0.22
N MET A 73 -13.49 -1.81 -0.86
CA MET A 73 -12.16 -2.42 -0.75
C MET A 73 -11.07 -1.48 -1.28
N GLY A 74 -11.34 -0.80 -2.40
CA GLY A 74 -10.41 0.18 -2.98
C GLY A 74 -10.17 1.39 -2.07
N ASP A 75 -11.22 1.91 -1.43
CA ASP A 75 -11.11 2.98 -0.44
C ASP A 75 -10.32 2.55 0.80
N LEU A 76 -10.61 1.36 1.33
CA LEU A 76 -9.90 0.81 2.47
C LEU A 76 -8.41 0.63 2.18
N GLN A 77 -8.06 0.12 0.99
CA GLN A 77 -6.66 -0.02 0.56
C GLN A 77 -5.94 1.32 0.47
N ARG A 78 -6.61 2.38 -0.01
CA ARG A 78 -6.03 3.74 -0.05
C ARG A 78 -5.79 4.29 1.36
N THR A 79 -6.77 4.18 2.24
CA THR A 79 -6.65 4.61 3.64
C THR A 79 -5.55 3.83 4.37
N GLN A 80 -5.49 2.51 4.17
CA GLN A 80 -4.43 1.68 4.76
C GLN A 80 -3.04 2.10 4.29
N LYS A 81 -2.85 2.36 3.00
CA LYS A 81 -1.56 2.85 2.47
C LYS A 81 -1.15 4.18 3.10
N ARG A 82 -2.10 5.12 3.24
CA ARG A 82 -1.85 6.41 3.88
C ARG A 82 -1.46 6.24 5.35
N LEU A 83 -2.19 5.43 6.11
CA LEU A 83 -1.87 5.16 7.52
C LEU A 83 -0.48 4.52 7.69
N VAL A 84 -0.05 3.64 6.78
CA VAL A 84 1.30 3.06 6.83
C VAL A 84 2.37 4.14 6.66
N ILE A 85 2.15 5.12 5.77
CA ILE A 85 3.06 6.25 5.57
C ILE A 85 3.08 7.15 6.81
N ASP A 86 1.91 7.59 7.27
CA ASP A 86 1.79 8.49 8.43
C ASP A 86 2.44 7.87 9.69
N VAL A 87 2.29 6.55 9.89
CA VAL A 87 2.93 5.82 11.00
C VAL A 87 4.45 5.69 10.80
N ALA A 88 4.93 5.58 9.56
CA ALA A 88 6.37 5.58 9.28
C ALA A 88 7.00 6.94 9.62
N ASP A 89 6.34 8.04 9.24
CA ASP A 89 6.79 9.41 9.51
C ASP A 89 6.82 9.69 11.02
N LEU A 90 5.74 9.34 11.75
CA LEU A 90 5.69 9.47 13.22
C LEU A 90 6.78 8.64 13.92
N LYS A 91 7.13 7.47 13.38
CA LYS A 91 8.23 6.66 13.92
C LYS A 91 9.59 7.34 13.68
N GLY A 92 9.77 7.97 12.52
CA GLY A 92 10.95 8.78 12.17
C GLY A 92 11.14 9.91 13.17
N GLU A 93 10.15 10.81 13.29
CA GLU A 93 10.21 11.96 14.20
C GLU A 93 10.50 11.55 15.65
N ARG A 94 9.88 10.45 16.11
CA ARG A 94 10.12 9.89 17.45
C ARG A 94 11.58 9.44 17.62
N LEU A 95 12.17 8.79 16.61
CA LEU A 95 13.56 8.35 16.67
C LEU A 95 14.51 9.55 16.68
N GLU A 96 14.30 10.52 15.78
CA GLU A 96 15.10 11.75 15.72
C GLU A 96 15.11 12.47 17.08
N ARG A 97 13.91 12.69 17.65
CA ARG A 97 13.77 13.30 18.98
C ARG A 97 14.51 12.49 20.05
N ARG A 98 14.38 11.15 20.03
CA ARG A 98 15.05 10.26 20.99
C ARG A 98 16.57 10.37 20.90
N TYR A 99 17.16 10.44 19.70
CA TYR A 99 18.60 10.60 19.52
C TYR A 99 19.07 12.00 19.94
N ARG A 100 18.28 13.04 19.70
CA ARG A 100 18.57 14.42 20.14
C ARG A 100 18.55 14.55 21.67
N GLU A 101 17.46 14.14 22.31
CA GLU A 101 17.26 14.24 23.75
C GLU A 101 18.25 13.38 24.56
N ARG A 102 18.64 12.22 24.01
CA ARG A 102 19.54 11.26 24.67
C ARG A 102 20.89 11.16 23.98
N ALA A 103 21.35 12.24 23.36
CA ALA A 103 22.63 12.28 22.64
C ALA A 103 23.82 11.74 23.46
N PRO A 104 23.97 12.04 24.78
CA PRO A 104 25.04 11.46 25.60
C PRO A 104 25.02 9.92 25.66
N ALA A 105 23.83 9.32 25.69
CA ALA A 105 23.69 7.87 25.80
C ALA A 105 24.06 7.15 24.50
N TYR A 106 23.73 7.74 23.35
CA TYR A 106 23.96 7.12 22.04
C TYR A 106 25.35 7.43 21.47
N PHE A 107 25.81 8.66 21.61
CA PHE A 107 27.04 9.14 20.98
C PHE A 107 28.22 9.24 21.96
N GLY A 108 27.98 9.02 23.26
CA GLY A 108 29.03 8.99 24.27
C GLY A 108 30.14 7.98 23.97
N GLY A 109 29.83 6.86 23.30
CA GLY A 109 30.84 5.90 22.84
C GLY A 109 31.80 6.45 21.78
N LEU A 110 31.35 7.43 20.98
CA LEU A 110 32.15 8.05 19.92
C LEU A 110 32.92 9.27 20.42
N ILE A 111 32.28 10.13 21.23
CA ILE A 111 32.82 11.42 21.67
C ILE A 111 32.52 11.68 23.15
N ARG A 112 33.34 12.49 23.83
CA ARG A 112 33.07 12.97 25.20
C ARG A 112 32.22 14.22 25.17
N ARG A 113 31.46 14.46 26.26
CA ARG A 113 30.60 15.65 26.43
C ARG A 113 29.64 15.87 25.25
N ALA A 114 29.09 14.78 24.71
CA ALA A 114 28.14 14.83 23.60
C ALA A 114 26.91 15.67 23.98
N ARG A 115 26.64 16.72 23.19
CA ARG A 115 25.48 17.60 23.33
C ARG A 115 24.89 17.84 21.95
N ALA A 116 23.61 17.50 21.76
CA ALA A 116 22.90 17.86 20.54
C ALA A 116 22.72 19.38 20.47
N LEU A 117 22.99 19.95 19.30
CA LEU A 117 22.71 21.35 19.00
C LEU A 117 21.23 21.53 18.70
N THR A 118 20.69 22.70 19.02
CA THR A 118 19.40 23.12 18.46
C THR A 118 19.57 23.58 17.01
N THR A 119 18.45 23.85 16.34
CA THR A 119 18.49 24.40 14.99
C THR A 119 19.14 25.80 15.00
N GLU A 120 18.85 26.61 16.02
CA GLU A 120 19.43 27.94 16.20
C GLU A 120 20.94 27.86 16.47
N ASP A 121 21.39 26.97 17.37
CA ASP A 121 22.82 26.73 17.63
C ASP A 121 23.59 26.35 16.34
N LEU A 122 22.94 25.60 15.44
CA LEU A 122 23.53 25.15 14.18
C LEU A 122 23.53 26.26 13.11
N ASP A 123 22.48 27.07 13.05
CA ASP A 123 22.39 28.22 12.15
C ASP A 123 23.48 29.25 12.47
N GLU A 124 23.62 29.61 13.75
CA GLU A 124 24.70 30.49 14.25
C GLU A 124 26.10 29.94 13.94
N LEU A 125 26.26 28.61 13.91
CA LEU A 125 27.54 27.96 13.57
C LEU A 125 27.86 28.09 12.07
N LEU A 126 26.86 28.10 11.20
CA LEU A 126 27.01 28.10 9.75
C LEU A 126 27.08 29.51 9.17
N GLU A 127 26.39 30.49 9.78
CA GLU A 127 26.30 31.87 9.33
C GLU A 127 27.66 32.49 8.95
N PRO A 128 28.74 32.37 9.76
CA PRO A 128 30.03 32.96 9.40
C PRO A 128 30.67 32.33 8.15
N ALA A 129 30.36 31.07 7.84
CA ALA A 129 30.86 30.38 6.65
C ALA A 129 30.09 30.78 5.39
N VAL A 130 28.79 31.07 5.52
CA VAL A 130 27.96 31.63 4.45
C VAL A 130 28.40 33.05 4.13
N ASP A 131 28.58 33.90 5.14
CA ASP A 131 29.02 35.29 4.98
C ASP A 131 30.37 35.41 4.28
N ARG A 132 31.30 34.49 4.58
CA ARG A 132 32.62 34.42 3.95
C ARG A 132 32.61 33.76 2.56
N GLY A 133 31.45 33.28 2.10
CA GLY A 133 31.30 32.58 0.82
C GLY A 133 31.94 31.19 0.78
N HIS A 134 32.26 30.61 1.94
CA HIS A 134 32.76 29.24 2.04
C HIS A 134 31.66 28.20 1.87
N LEU A 135 30.41 28.58 2.17
CA LEU A 135 29.19 27.81 1.95
C LEU A 135 28.19 28.65 1.16
N SER A 136 27.43 28.02 0.28
CA SER A 136 26.22 28.63 -0.27
C SER A 136 25.06 28.55 0.73
N GLU A 137 24.01 29.37 0.53
CA GLU A 137 22.79 29.25 1.33
C GLU A 137 22.15 27.85 1.22
N ASP A 138 22.18 27.24 0.04
CA ASP A 138 21.59 25.92 -0.18
C ASP A 138 22.40 24.82 0.51
N GLU A 139 23.73 24.94 0.52
CA GLU A 139 24.61 24.04 1.29
C GLU A 139 24.36 24.17 2.80
N ALA A 140 24.23 25.40 3.31
CA ALA A 140 23.91 25.65 4.71
C ALA A 140 22.53 25.08 5.09
N LYS A 141 21.51 25.32 4.26
CA LYS A 141 20.16 24.72 4.42
C LYS A 141 20.23 23.20 4.44
N GLU A 142 21.06 22.58 3.58
CA GLU A 142 21.20 21.13 3.55
C GLU A 142 21.70 20.56 4.89
N VAL A 143 22.66 21.24 5.54
CA VAL A 143 23.16 20.86 6.88
C VAL A 143 22.12 21.14 7.97
N LEU A 144 21.38 22.26 7.88
CA LEU A 144 20.28 22.56 8.79
C LEU A 144 19.17 21.50 8.75
N TYR A 145 18.95 20.85 7.60
CA TYR A 145 18.03 19.73 7.44
C TYR A 145 18.61 18.37 7.89
N SER A 146 19.76 18.34 8.56
CA SER A 146 20.23 17.13 9.25
C SER A 146 19.37 16.80 10.47
N ASP A 147 19.18 15.51 10.72
CA ASP A 147 18.25 15.07 11.76
C ASP A 147 18.77 15.45 13.16
N VAL A 148 20.07 15.25 13.39
CA VAL A 148 20.76 15.64 14.61
C VAL A 148 22.22 16.03 14.32
N VAL A 149 22.64 17.19 14.85
CA VAL A 149 24.06 17.53 14.97
C VAL A 149 24.47 17.49 16.43
N VAL A 150 25.57 16.79 16.74
CA VAL A 150 26.05 16.60 18.11
C VAL A 150 27.46 17.15 18.26
N ARG A 151 27.63 18.17 19.10
CA ARG A 151 28.94 18.70 19.49
C ARG A 151 29.53 17.86 20.63
N GLY A 152 30.83 17.66 20.61
CA GLY A 152 31.57 17.14 21.76
C GLY A 152 33.07 17.21 21.56
N ARG A 153 33.79 16.33 22.24
CA ARG A 153 35.26 16.26 22.19
C ARG A 153 35.75 14.87 21.84
N ARG A 154 36.77 14.80 20.98
CA ARG A 154 37.45 13.54 20.66
C ARG A 154 38.04 12.92 21.92
N ARG A 155 38.09 11.60 21.93
CA ARG A 155 38.61 10.83 23.07
C ARG A 155 40.13 10.81 23.09
N GLU A 156 40.74 10.94 21.92
CA GLU A 156 42.17 10.81 21.67
C GLU A 156 42.96 12.07 22.08
N ASP A 157 42.47 13.26 21.73
CA ASP A 157 43.21 14.53 21.87
C ASP A 157 42.40 15.67 22.51
N ASP A 158 41.18 15.39 22.98
CA ASP A 158 40.24 16.39 23.53
C ASP A 158 39.84 17.52 22.56
N SER A 159 40.15 17.40 21.27
CA SER A 159 39.75 18.38 20.25
C SER A 159 38.24 18.40 20.05
N GLU A 160 37.70 19.57 19.72
CA GLU A 160 36.28 19.72 19.43
C GLU A 160 35.90 19.03 18.12
N VAL A 161 34.76 18.34 18.12
CA VAL A 161 34.25 17.62 16.97
C VAL A 161 32.72 17.60 16.97
N TYR A 162 32.15 17.61 15.77
CA TYR A 162 30.73 17.58 15.51
C TYR A 162 30.38 16.26 14.82
N LEU A 163 29.31 15.61 15.25
CA LEU A 163 28.73 14.47 14.56
C LEU A 163 27.53 14.97 13.77
N VAL A 164 27.51 14.71 12.46
CA VAL A 164 26.33 14.92 11.62
C VAL A 164 25.63 13.58 11.49
N VAL A 165 24.43 13.47 12.04
CA VAL A 165 23.73 12.20 12.23
C VAL A 165 22.48 12.15 11.35
N GLU A 166 22.40 11.13 10.52
CA GLU A 166 21.16 10.72 9.84
C GLU A 166 20.51 9.59 10.63
N VAL A 167 19.22 9.74 10.94
CA VAL A 167 18.44 8.86 11.78
C VAL A 167 17.40 8.14 10.93
N SER A 168 17.35 6.81 11.01
CA SER A 168 16.33 6.02 10.33
C SER A 168 15.92 4.80 11.14
N SER A 169 14.66 4.39 11.04
CA SER A 169 14.22 3.09 11.56
C SER A 169 14.89 1.90 10.85
N GLY A 170 15.30 2.09 9.59
CA GLY A 170 16.06 1.14 8.80
C GLY A 170 17.06 1.88 7.91
N VAL A 171 18.32 1.92 8.35
CA VAL A 171 19.39 2.67 7.67
C VAL A 171 19.71 2.02 6.31
N GLY A 172 19.50 2.79 5.24
CA GLY A 172 19.80 2.46 3.85
C GLY A 172 21.05 3.18 3.31
N PRO A 173 21.53 2.82 2.10
CA PRO A 173 22.70 3.45 1.50
C PRO A 173 22.55 4.98 1.33
N GLY A 174 21.34 5.45 1.04
CA GLY A 174 21.05 6.88 0.92
C GLY A 174 21.25 7.65 2.23
N ASP A 175 20.98 7.04 3.38
CA ASP A 175 21.22 7.68 4.68
C ASP A 175 22.72 7.86 4.94
N VAL A 176 23.53 6.90 4.50
CA VAL A 176 25.00 6.97 4.59
C VAL A 176 25.54 8.09 3.70
N GLU A 177 25.06 8.18 2.46
CA GLU A 177 25.46 9.20 1.50
C GLU A 177 25.08 10.60 1.98
N ARG A 178 23.87 10.78 2.55
CA ARG A 178 23.44 12.04 3.16
C ARG A 178 24.32 12.42 4.35
N ALA A 179 24.58 11.48 5.27
CA ALA A 179 25.43 11.73 6.43
C ALA A 179 26.83 12.18 6.02
N ALA A 180 27.44 11.49 5.05
CA ALA A 180 28.76 11.81 4.53
C ALA A 180 28.80 13.21 3.89
N ARG A 181 27.86 13.48 2.98
CA ARG A 181 27.75 14.76 2.28
C ARG A 181 27.56 15.92 3.25
N ARG A 182 26.62 15.81 4.18
CA ARG A 182 26.32 16.87 5.16
C ARG A 182 27.47 17.11 6.13
N ALA A 183 28.20 16.05 6.53
CA ALA A 183 29.42 16.19 7.32
C ALA A 183 30.54 16.90 6.54
N GLU A 184 30.70 16.60 5.25
CA GLU A 184 31.66 17.29 4.39
C GLU A 184 31.31 18.79 4.26
N ILE A 185 30.04 19.12 4.02
CA ILE A 185 29.58 20.51 3.97
C ILE A 185 29.85 21.22 5.31
N LEU A 186 29.46 20.61 6.44
CA LEU A 186 29.73 21.20 7.76
C LEU A 186 31.23 21.40 8.00
N SER A 187 32.10 20.51 7.51
CA SER A 187 33.54 20.68 7.69
C SER A 187 34.11 21.94 7.03
N ARG A 188 33.49 22.41 5.94
CA ARG A 188 33.88 23.66 5.24
C ARG A 188 33.57 24.92 6.05
N SER A 189 32.80 24.83 7.13
CA SER A 189 32.65 25.94 8.08
C SER A 189 33.87 26.10 9.00
N GLY A 190 34.85 25.18 8.92
CA GLY A 190 36.09 25.21 9.68
C GLY A 190 36.07 24.36 10.96
N VAL A 191 35.01 23.55 11.16
CA VAL A 191 34.92 22.61 12.28
C VAL A 191 35.28 21.19 11.86
N ALA A 192 35.75 20.39 12.81
CA ALA A 192 35.89 18.95 12.57
C ALA A 192 34.51 18.28 12.61
N ALA A 193 34.08 17.72 11.48
CA ALA A 193 32.81 17.01 11.36
C ALA A 193 33.02 15.52 11.06
N LEU A 194 32.19 14.65 11.65
CA LEU A 194 32.16 13.21 11.40
C LEU A 194 30.74 12.81 10.99
N ALA A 195 30.65 12.05 9.90
CA ALA A 195 29.40 11.47 9.44
C ALA A 195 29.00 10.27 10.32
N VAL A 196 27.73 10.22 10.70
CA VAL A 196 27.16 9.14 11.49
C VAL A 196 25.79 8.75 10.93
N VAL A 197 25.51 7.46 10.85
CA VAL A 197 24.15 6.95 10.67
C VAL A 197 23.69 6.28 11.96
N ALA A 198 22.44 6.53 12.34
CA ALA A 198 21.86 6.02 13.56
C ALA A 198 20.48 5.38 13.30
N GLY A 199 20.19 4.25 13.93
CA GLY A 199 18.91 3.59 13.70
C GLY A 199 18.66 2.34 14.51
N GLU A 200 17.51 1.71 14.28
CA GLU A 200 17.18 0.41 14.91
C GLU A 200 17.88 -0.74 14.15
N ARG A 201 17.97 -0.63 12.83
CA ARG A 201 18.60 -1.62 11.95
C ARG A 201 19.36 -0.93 10.83
N ILE A 202 20.34 -1.63 10.26
CA ILE A 202 21.08 -1.19 9.08
C ILE A 202 21.08 -2.31 8.03
N THR A 203 20.90 -1.95 6.77
CA THR A 203 20.97 -2.92 5.67
C THR A 203 22.42 -3.34 5.39
N ALA A 204 22.62 -4.51 4.77
CA ALA A 204 23.95 -4.98 4.41
C ALA A 204 24.67 -4.02 3.45
N ASP A 205 23.93 -3.45 2.49
CA ASP A 205 24.46 -2.50 1.51
C ASP A 205 24.85 -1.18 2.17
N ALA A 206 24.02 -0.65 3.06
CA ALA A 206 24.35 0.53 3.86
C ALA A 206 25.59 0.30 4.73
N SER A 207 25.72 -0.89 5.33
CA SER A 207 26.87 -1.25 6.17
C SER A 207 28.18 -1.33 5.36
N ARG A 208 28.13 -1.77 4.09
CA ARG A 208 29.29 -1.74 3.18
C ARG A 208 29.62 -0.31 2.79
N ARG A 209 28.63 0.46 2.34
CA ARG A 209 28.79 1.86 1.96
C ARG A 209 29.37 2.71 3.10
N ALA A 210 28.91 2.48 4.33
CA ALA A 210 29.40 3.20 5.51
C ALA A 210 30.88 2.92 5.78
N ARG A 211 31.38 1.70 5.50
CA ARG A 211 32.81 1.39 5.58
C ARG A 211 33.60 2.10 4.48
N GLU A 212 33.13 2.04 3.25
CA GLU A 212 33.74 2.72 2.09
C GLU A 212 33.86 4.24 2.29
N MET A 213 32.83 4.85 2.88
CA MET A 213 32.75 6.31 3.10
C MET A 213 33.18 6.73 4.51
N HIS A 214 33.72 5.81 5.32
CA HIS A 214 34.14 6.03 6.70
C HIS A 214 33.07 6.63 7.65
N VAL A 215 31.80 6.36 7.38
CA VAL A 215 30.65 6.78 8.18
C VAL A 215 30.49 5.88 9.42
N ARG A 216 30.38 6.49 10.60
CA ARG A 216 30.18 5.75 11.87
C ARG A 216 28.75 5.23 11.96
N GLN A 217 28.57 4.08 12.60
CA GLN A 217 27.27 3.43 12.71
C GLN A 217 26.86 3.32 14.18
N VAL A 218 25.66 3.77 14.50
CA VAL A 218 25.06 3.64 15.84
C VAL A 218 23.74 2.90 15.71
N THR A 219 23.71 1.64 16.16
CA THR A 219 22.49 0.83 16.11
C THR A 219 22.13 0.37 17.51
N ASP A 220 20.87 0.57 17.89
CA ASP A 220 20.28 0.11 19.16
C ASP A 220 21.18 0.33 20.40
N GLY A 221 21.72 1.56 20.55
CA GLY A 221 22.57 1.94 21.68
C GLY A 221 24.01 1.39 21.66
N MET A 222 24.38 0.59 20.66
CA MET A 222 25.75 0.13 20.43
C MET A 222 26.40 0.93 19.30
N ALA A 223 27.36 1.78 19.66
CA ALA A 223 28.22 2.47 18.69
C ALA A 223 29.24 1.47 18.12
N ARG A 224 29.26 1.27 16.80
CA ARG A 224 30.26 0.45 16.10
C ARG A 224 31.14 1.35 15.24
N ARG A 225 32.46 1.18 15.37
CA ARG A 225 33.42 1.77 14.43
C ARG A 225 33.32 0.97 13.12
N PRO A 226 33.36 1.63 11.94
CA PRO A 226 33.57 0.93 10.69
C PRO A 226 35.00 0.35 10.75
N GLU A 227 35.09 -0.98 10.79
CA GLU A 227 36.33 -1.73 10.54
C GLU A 227 36.64 -1.75 9.04
#